data_AF-I4D5S6-F1
#
_entry.id   AF-I4D5S6-F1
#
_cell.length_a   1.000
_cell.length_b   1.000
_cell.length_c   1.000
_cell.angle_alpha   90.00
_cell.angle_beta   90.00
_cell.angle_gamma   90.00
#
_symmetry.space_group_name_H-M   'P 1'
#
loop_
_entity.id
_entity.type
_entity.pdbx_description
1 polymer ?
#
loop_
_entity_poly.entity_id
_entity_poly.type
_entity_poly.pdbx_seq_one_letter_code
_entity_poly.pdbx_strand_id
1 'polypeptide(L)' 'MNPDEILGLIESLRSQLVVLAQHKSLIDPEVVTLSQRLDSYLTLYHNLITNFLS' A
#
# COMPACT_ATOMS: atom_id res chain seq x y z
N MET A 1 11.28 10.65 -0.18
CA MET A 1 11.25 9.28 0.33
C MET A 1 12.16 8.45 -0.53
N ASN A 2 13.04 7.68 0.08
CA ASN A 2 13.80 6.66 -0.64
C ASN A 2 12.88 5.45 -0.96
N PRO A 3 13.26 4.58 -1.90
CA PRO A 3 12.47 3.39 -2.23
C PRO A 3 12.23 2.44 -1.05
N ASP A 4 13.20 2.31 -0.14
CA ASP A 4 13.13 1.44 1.03
C ASP A 4 12.08 1.88 2.06
N GLU A 5 11.94 3.20 2.28
CA GLU A 5 10.91 3.80 3.13
C GLU A 5 9.51 3.51 2.57
N ILE A 6 9.36 3.59 1.25
CA ILE A 6 8.07 3.31 0.59
C ILE A 6 7.74 1.82 0.68
N LEU A 7 8.73 0.93 0.50
CA LEU A 7 8.55 -0.51 0.72
C LEU A 7 8.13 -0.82 2.16
N GLY A 8 8.79 -0.20 3.15
CA GLY A 8 8.43 -0.36 4.55
C GLY A 8 6.99 0.08 4.83
N LEU A 9 6.55 1.17 4.21
CA LEU A 9 5.18 1.64 4.33
C LEU A 9 4.18 0.72 3.63
N ILE A 10 4.49 0.23 2.43
CA ILE A 10 3.68 -0.75 1.68
C ILE A 10 3.47 -2.00 2.52
N GLU A 11 4.52 -2.56 3.11
CA GLU A 11 4.42 -3.78 3.93
C GLU A 11 3.61 -3.52 5.22
N SER A 12 3.79 -2.37 5.85
CA SER A 12 2.99 -1.98 7.02
C SER A 12 1.50 -1.85 6.68
N LEU A 13 1.16 -1.20 5.56
CA LEU A 13 -0.23 -1.05 5.11
C LEU A 13 -0.83 -2.39 4.70
N ARG A 14 -0.05 -3.26 4.02
CA ARG A 14 -0.46 -4.63 3.68
C ARG A 14 -0.79 -5.44 4.93
N SER A 15 0.07 -5.40 5.95
CA SER A 15 -0.16 -6.11 7.21
C SER A 15 -1.44 -5.60 7.90
N GLN A 16 -1.65 -4.29 7.95
CA GLN A 16 -2.87 -3.70 8.52
C GLN A 16 -4.12 -4.14 7.74
N LEU A 17 -4.05 -4.17 6.41
CA LEU A 17 -5.17 -4.56 5.55
C LEU A 17 -5.57 -6.03 5.75
N VAL A 18 -4.58 -6.92 5.89
CA VAL A 18 -4.82 -8.34 6.19
C VAL A 18 -5.55 -8.50 7.52
N VAL A 19 -5.09 -7.80 8.58
CA VAL A 19 -5.74 -7.85 9.89
C VAL A 19 -7.15 -7.26 9.83
N LEU A 20 -7.33 -6.14 9.12
CA LEU A 20 -8.63 -5.48 9.02
C LEU A 20 -9.65 -6.33 8.27
N ALA A 21 -9.25 -6.96 7.15
CA ALA A 21 -10.11 -7.81 6.33
C ALA A 21 -10.50 -9.14 7.00
N GLN A 22 -9.81 -9.55 8.08
CA GLN A 22 -10.24 -10.68 8.91
C GLN A 22 -11.48 -10.36 9.76
N HIS A 23 -11.69 -9.07 10.08
CA HIS A 23 -12.71 -8.63 11.02
C HIS A 23 -13.82 -7.81 10.34
N LYS A 24 -13.57 -7.33 9.11
CA LYS A 24 -14.48 -6.45 8.37
C LYS A 24 -14.68 -6.96 6.95
N SER A 25 -15.86 -6.63 6.40
CA SER A 25 -16.16 -6.92 4.99
C SER A 25 -15.23 -6.15 4.06
N LEU A 26 -14.94 -6.70 2.89
CA LEU A 26 -14.10 -6.03 1.88
C LEU A 26 -14.69 -4.73 1.35
N ILE A 27 -16.01 -4.55 1.48
CA ILE A 27 -16.70 -3.31 1.11
C ILE A 27 -16.77 -2.29 2.27
N ASP A 28 -16.25 -2.65 3.46
CA ASP A 28 -16.21 -1.73 4.58
C ASP A 28 -15.37 -0.49 4.20
N PRO A 29 -15.85 0.74 4.47
CA PRO A 29 -15.16 1.96 4.06
C PRO A 29 -13.72 2.05 4.56
N GLU A 30 -13.41 1.49 5.73
CA GLU A 30 -12.05 1.48 6.28
C GLU A 30 -11.14 0.53 5.48
N VAL A 31 -11.65 -0.65 5.12
CA VAL A 31 -10.94 -1.61 4.27
C VAL A 31 -10.67 -1.02 2.89
N VAL A 32 -11.67 -0.36 2.30
CA VAL A 32 -11.54 0.32 1.01
C VAL A 32 -10.51 1.44 1.07
N THR A 33 -10.58 2.31 2.08
CA THR A 33 -9.66 3.44 2.26
C THR A 33 -8.21 2.96 2.41
N LEU A 34 -8.00 1.91 3.22
CA LEU A 34 -6.68 1.35 3.44
C LEU A 34 -6.12 0.69 2.17
N SER A 35 -6.98 0.00 1.40
CA SER A 35 -6.63 -0.59 0.11
C SER A 35 -6.21 0.48 -0.91
N GLN A 36 -6.98 1.56 -1.04
CA GLN A 36 -6.66 2.68 -1.94
C GLN A 36 -5.34 3.36 -1.57
N ARG A 37 -5.06 3.48 -0.27
CA ARG A 37 -3.80 4.04 0.22
C ARG A 37 -2.63 3.12 -0.14
N LEU A 38 -2.76 1.82 0.05
CA LEU A 38 -1.76 0.83 -0.35
C LEU A 38 -1.46 0.92 -1.86
N ASP A 39 -2.49 0.96 -2.71
CA ASP A 39 -2.35 1.08 -4.17
C ASP A 39 -1.62 2.37 -4.59
N SER A 40 -1.86 3.48 -3.87
CA SER A 40 -1.17 4.75 -4.13
C SER A 40 0.33 4.65 -3.88
N TYR A 41 0.75 3.95 -2.82
CA TYR A 41 2.18 3.74 -2.54
C TYR A 41 2.83 2.71 -3.47
N LEU A 42 2.10 1.66 -3.87
CA LEU A 42 2.57 0.72 -4.90
C LEU A 42 2.84 1.45 -6.22
N THR A 43 1.93 2.33 -6.62
CA THR A 43 2.10 3.16 -7.82
C THR A 43 3.30 4.10 -7.69
N LEU A 44 3.45 4.76 -6.53
CA LEU A 44 4.60 5.63 -6.27
C LEU A 44 5.93 4.86 -6.34
N TYR A 45 6.00 3.68 -5.71
CA TYR A 45 7.18 2.82 -5.75
C TYR A 45 7.52 2.39 -7.18
N HIS A 46 6.50 1.93 -7.93
CA HIS A 46 6.68 1.52 -9.31
C HIS A 46 7.23 2.65 -10.18
N ASN A 47 6.68 3.86 -10.05
CA ASN A 47 7.15 5.04 -10.78
C ASN A 47 8.61 5.38 -10.43
N LEU A 48 9.00 5.29 -9.16
CA LEU A 48 10.38 5.56 -8.74
C LEU A 48 11.37 4.55 -9.31
N ILE A 49 11.02 3.26 -9.29
CA ILE A 49 11.89 2.21 -9.85
C ILE A 49 11.97 2.31 -11.37
N THR A 50 10.84 2.51 -12.04
CA THR A 50 10.81 2.65 -13.51
C THR A 50 11.58 3.88 -13.98
N ASN A 51 11.42 5.02 -13.30
CA ASN A 51 12.18 6.25 -13.61
C ASN A 51 13.68 6.14 -13.28
N PHE A 52 14.08 5.22 -12.40
CA PHE A 52 15.49 4.98 -12.10
C PHE A 52 16.18 4.09 -13.15
N LEU A 53 15.40 3.26 -13.86
CA LEU A 53 15.89 2.32 -14.88
C LEU A 53 15.79 2.87 -16.31
N SER A 54 15.32 4.10 -16.49
CA SER A 54 15.21 4.82 -17.78
C SER A 54 16.26 5.91 -17.90
#